data_AF-A0A956C134-F1
#
_entry.id   AF-A0A956C134-F1
#
_cell.length_a   1.000
_cell.length_b   1.000
_cell.length_c   1.000
_cell.angle_alpha   90.00
_cell.angle_beta   90.00
_cell.angle_gamma   90.00
#
_symmetry.space_group_name_H-M   'P 1'
#
loop_
_entity.id
_entity.type
_entity.pdbx_description
1 polymer ?
#
loop_
_entity_poly.entity_id
_entity_poly.type
_entity_poly.pdbx_seq_one_letter_code
_entity_poly.pdbx_strand_id
1 'polypeptide(L)'
;MPCAVHPDAEPVAKCWACEKSLCDECHAFDVDGQPACAACGADQRGTGEAIGGAQLAVTALGYLGFLAVAVSLFKPRPIVGGLGAIFAIAFGRAVAIFFKPRVVVRRRRVEA
;
A
#
# COMPACT_ATOMS: atom_id res chain seq x y z
N MET A 1 13.68 22.71 -16.84
CA MET A 1 14.70 21.64 -16.71
C MET A 1 14.32 20.57 -17.71
N PRO A 2 15.22 20.15 -18.62
CA PRO A 2 14.89 19.11 -19.60
C PRO A 2 14.52 17.80 -18.90
N CYS A 3 13.84 16.89 -19.61
CA CYS A 3 13.58 15.58 -19.05
C CYS A 3 14.91 14.87 -18.73
N ALA A 4 14.96 14.19 -17.59
CA ALA A 4 16.18 13.52 -17.11
C ALA A 4 16.67 12.38 -18.01
N VAL A 5 15.80 11.85 -18.88
CA VAL A 5 16.12 10.77 -19.84
C VAL A 5 16.17 11.30 -21.27
N HIS A 6 15.25 12.21 -21.63
CA HIS A 6 15.14 12.78 -22.97
C HIS A 6 15.46 14.28 -22.92
N PRO A 7 16.72 14.69 -23.16
CA PRO A 7 17.12 16.09 -23.01
C PRO A 7 16.36 17.02 -23.97
N ASP A 8 15.96 16.51 -25.14
CA ASP A 8 15.24 17.26 -26.17
C ASP A 8 13.72 17.32 -25.96
N ALA A 9 13.18 16.56 -24.98
CA ALA A 9 11.76 16.53 -24.71
C ALA A 9 11.35 17.52 -23.62
N GLU A 10 10.20 18.18 -23.82
CA GLU A 10 9.66 19.13 -22.85
C GLU A 10 9.17 18.41 -21.59
N PRO A 11 9.52 18.90 -20.39
CA PRO A 11 9.07 18.30 -19.14
C PRO A 11 7.58 18.61 -18.90
N VAL A 12 6.77 17.58 -18.63
CA VAL A 12 5.35 17.73 -18.27
C VAL A 12 5.12 17.64 -16.75
N ALA A 13 5.99 16.92 -16.03
CA ALA A 13 5.84 16.68 -14.60
C ALA A 13 7.18 16.45 -13.90
N LYS A 14 7.18 16.38 -12.56
CA LYS A 14 8.30 15.91 -11.74
C LYS A 14 7.92 14.64 -11.00
N CYS A 15 8.80 13.65 -10.97
CA CYS A 15 8.54 12.44 -10.20
C CYS A 15 8.41 12.78 -8.70
N TRP A 16 7.34 12.34 -8.05
CA TRP A 16 7.12 12.63 -6.64
C TRP A 16 8.20 12.05 -5.71
N ALA A 17 8.82 10.93 -6.10
CA ALA A 17 9.78 10.20 -5.26
C ALA A 17 11.24 10.61 -5.48
N CYS A 18 11.67 10.76 -6.74
CA CYS A 18 13.05 11.10 -7.08
C CYS A 18 13.25 12.53 -7.60
N GLU A 19 12.17 13.32 -7.67
CA GLU A 19 12.13 14.74 -8.09
C GLU A 19 12.62 15.05 -9.52
N LYS A 20 13.02 14.02 -10.29
CA LYS A 20 13.45 14.16 -11.68
C LYS A 20 12.31 14.66 -12.57
N SER A 21 12.64 15.58 -13.48
CA SER A 21 11.73 16.05 -14.53
C SER A 21 11.43 14.94 -15.55
N LEU A 22 10.15 14.74 -15.83
CA LEU A 22 9.62 13.69 -16.71
C LEU A 22 8.97 14.35 -17.92
N CYS A 23 9.30 13.90 -19.13
CA CYS A 23 8.47 14.13 -20.30
C CYS A 23 7.27 13.18 -20.29
N ASP A 24 6.35 13.37 -21.24
CA ASP A 24 5.12 12.59 -21.35
C ASP A 24 5.38 11.07 -21.44
N GLU A 25 6.49 10.69 -22.08
CA GLU A 25 6.90 9.29 -22.18
C GLU A 25 7.47 8.71 -20.89
N CYS A 26 8.19 9.52 -20.11
CA CYS A 26 8.81 9.10 -18.85
C CYS A 26 7.84 9.08 -17.69
N HIS A 27 6.70 9.78 -17.80
CA HIS A 27 5.59 9.72 -16.86
C HIS A 27 4.74 8.47 -17.09
N ALA A 28 5.17 7.35 -16.50
CA ALA A 28 4.58 6.03 -16.72
C ALA A 28 3.49 5.65 -15.69
N PHE A 29 3.54 6.21 -14.47
CA PHE A 29 2.65 5.85 -13.37
C PHE A 29 2.13 7.09 -12.64
N ASP A 30 0.95 6.96 -12.06
CA ASP A 30 0.41 7.86 -11.05
C ASP A 30 0.26 7.11 -9.73
N VAL A 31 0.87 7.63 -8.67
CA VAL A 31 0.84 7.08 -7.31
C VAL A 31 0.03 8.04 -6.45
N ASP A 32 -1.18 7.67 -6.07
CA ASP A 32 -2.14 8.53 -5.36
C ASP A 32 -2.38 9.89 -6.06
N GLY A 33 -2.44 9.87 -7.39
CA GLY A 33 -2.60 11.07 -8.21
C GLY A 33 -1.32 11.91 -8.35
N GLN A 34 -0.18 11.42 -7.85
CA GLN A 34 1.12 12.07 -8.05
C GLN A 34 1.92 11.39 -9.17
N PRO A 35 2.55 12.17 -10.06
CA PRO A 35 3.31 11.64 -11.18
C PRO A 35 4.56 10.87 -10.72
N ALA A 36 4.78 9.69 -11.31
CA ALA A 36 5.93 8.84 -11.02
C ALA A 36 6.58 8.30 -12.29
N CYS A 37 7.91 8.16 -12.24
CA CYS A 37 8.66 7.52 -13.30
C CYS A 37 8.47 5.98 -13.26
N ALA A 38 8.89 5.30 -14.33
CA ALA A 38 8.76 3.85 -14.43
C ALA A 38 9.40 3.08 -13.27
N ALA A 39 10.61 3.49 -12.84
CA ALA A 39 11.33 2.83 -11.76
C ALA A 39 10.63 3.03 -10.40
N CYS A 40 10.34 4.28 -10.02
CA CYS A 40 9.68 4.58 -8.74
C CYS A 40 8.25 4.03 -8.67
N GLY A 41 7.51 4.05 -9.79
CA GLY A 41 6.18 3.46 -9.86
C GLY A 41 6.18 1.94 -9.74
N ALA A 42 7.16 1.26 -10.35
CA ALA A 42 7.33 -0.19 -10.24
C ALA A 42 7.73 -0.61 -8.82
N ASP A 43 8.63 0.14 -8.18
CA ASP A 43 9.05 -0.10 -6.79
C ASP A 43 7.88 0.02 -5.81
N GLN A 44 7.06 1.07 -5.95
CA GLN A 44 5.86 1.24 -5.14
C GLN A 44 4.82 0.15 -5.39
N ARG A 45 4.69 -0.32 -6.63
CA ARG A 45 3.80 -1.43 -6.97
C ARG A 45 4.24 -2.74 -6.29
N GLY A 46 5.53 -3.07 -6.33
CA GLY A 46 6.08 -4.25 -5.65
C GLY A 46 5.94 -4.14 -4.13
N THR A 47 6.15 -2.94 -3.57
CA THR A 47 5.97 -2.70 -2.13
C THR A 47 4.52 -2.88 -1.70
N GLY A 48 3.55 -2.46 -2.52
CA GLY A 48 2.12 -2.67 -2.26
C GLY A 48 1.74 -4.16 -2.17
N GLU A 49 2.32 -5.00 -3.01
CA GLU A 49 2.10 -6.46 -2.99
C GLU A 49 2.72 -7.10 -1.73
N ALA A 50 3.92 -6.68 -1.33
CA ALA A 50 4.58 -7.16 -0.13
C ALA A 50 3.85 -6.77 1.17
N ILE A 51 3.31 -5.55 1.24
CA ILE A 51 2.54 -5.06 2.40
C ILE A 51 1.27 -5.89 2.59
N GLY A 52 0.59 -6.27 1.51
CA GLY A 52 -0.62 -7.10 1.59
C GLY A 52 -0.39 -8.42 2.32
N GLY A 53 0.72 -9.10 2.04
CA GLY A 53 1.10 -10.35 2.72
C GLY A 53 1.50 -10.14 4.19
N ALA A 54 2.30 -9.12 4.47
CA ALA A 54 2.73 -8.79 5.83
C ALA A 54 1.53 -8.43 6.74
N GLN A 55 0.55 -7.69 6.21
CA GLN A 55 -0.63 -7.28 6.96
C GLN A 55 -1.53 -8.47 7.32
N LEU A 56 -1.70 -9.43 6.40
CA LEU A 56 -2.41 -10.68 6.69
C LEU A 56 -1.68 -11.49 7.77
N ALA A 57 -0.35 -11.60 7.68
CA ALA A 57 0.44 -12.32 8.67
C ALA A 57 0.36 -11.68 10.07
N VAL A 58 0.49 -10.35 10.17
CA VAL A 58 0.38 -9.61 11.44
C VAL A 58 -1.03 -9.75 12.03
N THR A 59 -2.07 -9.66 11.20
CA THR A 59 -3.46 -9.82 11.66
C THR A 59 -3.71 -11.25 12.16
N ALA A 60 -3.20 -12.26 11.45
CA ALA A 60 -3.32 -13.66 11.86
C ALA A 60 -2.57 -13.94 13.17
N LEU A 61 -1.32 -13.46 13.30
CA LEU A 61 -0.53 -13.61 14.52
C LEU A 61 -1.15 -12.86 15.70
N GLY A 62 -1.64 -11.64 15.48
CA GLY A 62 -2.35 -10.87 16.49
C GLY A 62 -3.62 -11.57 16.97
N TYR A 63 -4.39 -12.15 16.05
CA TYR A 63 -5.58 -12.93 16.37
C TYR A 63 -5.26 -14.20 17.18
N LEU A 64 -4.25 -14.96 16.75
CA LEU A 64 -3.81 -16.17 17.46
C LEU A 64 -3.26 -15.84 18.85
N GLY A 65 -2.48 -14.77 18.99
CA GLY A 65 -1.97 -14.29 20.28
C GLY A 65 -3.10 -13.85 21.20
N PHE A 66 -4.07 -13.08 20.69
CA PHE A 66 -5.25 -12.68 21.46
C PHE A 66 -6.07 -13.90 21.91
N LEU A 67 -6.31 -14.87 21.01
CA LEU A 67 -7.01 -16.10 21.35
C LEU A 67 -6.30 -16.89 22.45
N ALA A 68 -4.98 -17.04 22.35
CA ALA A 68 -4.18 -17.73 23.35
C ALA A 68 -4.33 -17.09 24.73
N VAL A 69 -4.20 -15.75 24.81
CA VAL A 69 -4.37 -14.99 26.05
C VAL A 69 -5.80 -15.11 26.59
N ALA A 70 -6.81 -14.99 25.72
CA ALA A 70 -8.21 -15.08 26.10
C ALA A 70 -8.58 -16.47 26.65
N VAL A 71 -8.09 -17.55 26.02
CA VAL A 71 -8.32 -18.93 26.48
C VAL A 71 -7.63 -19.17 27.84
N SER A 72 -6.40 -18.67 28.02
CA SER A 72 -5.66 -18.80 29.28
C SER A 72 -6.32 -18.06 30.44
N LEU A 73 -6.84 -16.84 30.21
CA LEU A 73 -7.41 -16.01 31.27
C LEU A 73 -8.83 -16.42 31.68
N PHE A 74 -9.69 -16.78 30.72
CA PHE A 74 -11.13 -16.82 30.99
C PHE A 74 -11.72 -18.22 31.18
N LYS A 75 -10.94 -19.31 31.02
CA LYS A 75 -11.45 -20.68 30.82
C LYS A 75 -12.41 -20.73 29.60
N PRO A 76 -12.62 -21.89 28.95
CA PRO A 76 -13.46 -21.95 27.75
C PRO A 76 -14.93 -21.69 28.10
N ARG A 77 -15.33 -20.42 28.14
CA ARG A 77 -16.72 -19.97 28.26
C ARG A 77 -17.13 -19.31 26.95
N PRO A 78 -18.31 -19.65 26.39
CA PRO A 78 -18.71 -19.22 25.05
C PRO A 78 -18.78 -17.70 24.87
N ILE A 79 -18.98 -16.94 25.95
CA ILE A 79 -19.02 -15.47 25.95
C ILE A 79 -17.67 -14.86 25.53
N VAL A 80 -16.55 -15.53 25.82
CA VAL A 80 -15.19 -15.05 25.51
C VAL A 80 -14.94 -15.07 24.00
N GLY A 81 -15.51 -16.05 23.29
CA GLY A 81 -15.42 -16.14 21.83
C GLY A 81 -16.07 -14.95 21.14
N GLY A 82 -17.20 -14.45 21.66
CA GLY A 82 -17.91 -13.29 21.11
C GLY A 82 -17.10 -12.00 21.20
N LEU A 83 -16.53 -11.70 22.38
CA LEU A 83 -15.67 -10.52 22.57
C LEU A 83 -14.41 -10.58 21.71
N GLY A 84 -13.81 -11.77 21.57
CA GLY A 84 -12.65 -11.95 20.71
C GLY A 84 -12.94 -11.68 19.23
N ALA A 85 -14.11 -12.09 18.74
CA ALA A 85 -14.52 -11.78 17.37
C ALA A 85 -14.67 -10.26 17.13
N ILE A 86 -15.29 -9.54 18.08
CA ILE A 86 -15.44 -8.08 17.99
C ILE A 86 -14.06 -7.40 17.97
N PHE A 87 -13.16 -7.79 18.89
CA PHE A 87 -11.83 -7.23 18.94
C PHE A 87 -11.03 -7.51 17.66
N ALA A 88 -11.11 -8.72 17.12
CA ALA A 88 -10.46 -9.08 15.85
C ALA A 88 -10.95 -8.22 14.67
N ILE A 89 -12.27 -7.97 14.58
CA ILE A 89 -12.85 -7.11 13.54
C ILE A 89 -12.40 -5.66 13.72
N ALA A 90 -12.48 -5.13 14.94
CA ALA A 90 -12.10 -3.76 15.25
C ALA A 90 -10.61 -3.51 15.00
N PHE A 91 -9.75 -4.43 15.43
CA PHE A 91 -8.30 -4.35 15.22
C PHE A 91 -7.94 -4.48 13.74
N GLY A 92 -8.52 -5.44 13.02
CA GLY A 92 -8.31 -5.59 11.57
C GLY A 92 -8.72 -4.33 10.80
N ARG A 93 -9.83 -3.69 11.19
CA ARG A 93 -10.28 -2.40 10.64
C ARG A 93 -9.30 -1.27 10.96
N ALA A 94 -8.83 -1.16 12.19
CA ALA A 94 -7.85 -0.15 12.58
C ALA A 94 -6.54 -0.28 11.79
N VAL A 95 -6.00 -1.50 11.70
CA VAL A 95 -4.79 -1.78 10.91
C VAL A 95 -5.00 -1.42 9.44
N ALA A 96 -6.14 -1.79 8.84
CA ALA A 96 -6.44 -1.43 7.45
C ALA A 96 -6.48 0.09 7.19
N ILE A 97 -6.93 0.88 8.17
CA ILE A 97 -6.95 2.35 8.07
C ILE A 97 -5.53 2.92 8.15
N PHE A 98 -4.69 2.39 9.04
CA PHE A 98 -3.30 2.86 9.20
C PHE A 98 -2.40 2.48 8.01
N PHE A 99 -2.62 1.32 7.41
CA PHE A 99 -1.82 0.81 6.29
C PHE A 99 -2.57 0.93 4.96
N LYS A 100 -3.09 2.13 4.63
CA LYS A 100 -3.76 2.35 3.35
C LYS A 100 -2.75 2.16 2.21
N PRO A 101 -2.86 1.11 1.38
CA PRO A 101 -1.93 0.91 0.28
C PRO A 101 -2.08 2.07 -0.71
N ARG A 102 -0.94 2.59 -1.17
CA ARG A 102 -0.94 3.63 -2.20
C ARG A 102 -1.50 3.07 -3.50
N VAL A 103 -2.41 3.80 -4.12
CA VAL A 103 -3.02 3.38 -5.39
C VAL A 103 -2.05 3.73 -6.51
N VAL A 104 -1.47 2.70 -7.13
CA VAL A 104 -0.59 2.86 -8.29
C VAL A 104 -1.38 2.58 -9.56
N VAL A 105 -1.65 3.61 -10.35
CA VAL A 105 -2.31 3.51 -11.65
C VAL A 105 -1.26 3.63 -12.75
N ARG A 106 -1.21 2.67 -13.67
CA ARG A 106 -0.38 2.80 -14.86
C ARG A 106 -1.07 3.75 -15.83
N ARG A 107 -0.38 4.82 -16.24
CA ARG A 107 -0.90 5.76 -17.23
C ARG A 107 -1.01 5.01 -18.56
N ARG A 108 -2.23 4.88 -19.09
CA ARG A 108 -2.41 4.42 -20.48
C ARG A 108 -2.06 5.61 -21.37
N ARG A 109 -1.15 5.43 -22.33
CA ARG A 109 -0.96 6.42 -23.39
C ARG A 109 -2.30 6.54 -24.11
N VAL A 110 -2.86 7.75 -24.11
CA VAL A 110 -3.98 8.05 -24.99
C VAL A 110 -3.33 8.23 -26.35
N GLU A 111 -3.47 7.23 -27.23
CA GLU A 111 -3.09 7.37 -28.63
C GLU A 111 -4.01 8.45 -29.21
N ALA A 112 -3.44 9.63 -29.46
CA ALA A 112 -4.11 10.78 -30.04
C ALA A 112 -3.86 10.83 -31.55
#